data_AF-A0A8J5LUM5-F1
#
_entry.id   AF-A0A8J5LUM5-F1
#
_cell.length_a   1.000
_cell.length_b   1.000
_cell.length_c   1.000
_cell.angle_alpha   90.00
_cell.angle_beta   90.00
_cell.angle_gamma   90.00
#
_symmetry.space_group_name_H-M   'P 1'
#
loop_
_entity.id
_entity.type
_entity.pdbx_description
1 polymer ?
#
loop_
_entity_poly.entity_id
_entity_poly.type
_entity_poly.pdbx_seq_one_letter_code
_entity_poly.pdbx_strand_id
1 'polypeptide(L)'
;MGDRMRNLTVENLAGLSKHQVVALRVSADLSAFYRCNFVGYQGTLYAHLLHQFFGNCDVYDIVDFIFGNTAVVLQNCNLYAPPAPRHNKLLISP
;
A
#
# COMPACT_ATOMS: atom_id res chain seq x y z
N MET A 1 6.23 10.30 18.97
CA MET A 1 6.15 8.82 19.06
C MET A 1 5.52 8.36 17.76
N GLY A 2 6.17 7.49 16.99
CA GLY A 2 5.72 7.07 15.65
C GLY A 2 4.66 5.99 15.69
N ASP A 3 3.99 5.79 14.55
CA ASP A 3 2.96 4.76 14.40
C ASP A 3 3.57 3.37 14.42
N ARG A 4 2.90 2.41 15.08
CA ARG A 4 3.35 1.01 15.14
C ARG A 4 2.20 0.06 14.88
N MET A 5 2.40 -0.83 13.92
CA MET A 5 1.43 -1.86 13.54
C MET A 5 2.12 -3.21 13.39
N ARG A 6 1.42 -4.29 13.77
CA ARG A 6 1.92 -5.66 13.62
C ARG A 6 0.81 -6.67 13.42
N ASN A 7 1.05 -7.67 12.56
CA ASN A 7 0.16 -8.81 12.33
C ASN A 7 -1.28 -8.40 11.93
N LEU A 8 -1.42 -7.42 11.03
CA LEU A 8 -2.73 -6.94 10.59
C LEU A 8 -2.76 -6.65 9.09
N THR A 9 -3.96 -6.60 8.54
CA THR A 9 -4.20 -6.24 7.13
C THR A 9 -4.93 -4.90 7.08
N VAL A 10 -4.46 -3.99 6.22
CA VAL A 10 -5.14 -2.74 5.86
C VAL A 10 -5.48 -2.80 4.38
N GLU A 11 -6.76 -2.64 4.06
CA GLU A 11 -7.24 -2.77 2.69
C GLU A 11 -8.11 -1.59 2.27
N ASN A 12 -7.94 -1.14 1.03
CA ASN A 12 -8.84 -0.22 0.37
C ASN A 12 -9.20 -0.76 -1.00
N LEU A 13 -10.41 -1.32 -1.11
CA LEU A 13 -10.90 -2.01 -2.30
C LEU A 13 -11.74 -1.10 -3.21
N ALA A 14 -11.63 0.23 -3.08
CA ALA A 14 -12.29 1.12 -4.01
C ALA A 14 -11.83 0.78 -5.44
N GLY A 15 -12.78 0.49 -6.32
CA GLY A 15 -12.50 -0.05 -7.64
C GLY A 15 -11.68 0.90 -8.52
N LEU A 16 -11.09 0.34 -9.58
CA LEU A 16 -10.24 1.02 -10.57
C LEU A 16 -10.86 2.25 -11.26
N SER A 17 -12.17 2.46 -11.10
CA SER A 17 -12.87 3.66 -11.58
C SER A 17 -12.58 4.91 -10.73
N LYS A 18 -11.98 4.76 -9.55
CA LYS A 18 -11.53 5.85 -8.69
C LYS A 18 -10.03 6.07 -8.92
N HIS A 19 -9.63 7.33 -9.15
CA HIS A 19 -8.22 7.71 -9.09
C HIS A 19 -7.72 7.54 -7.65
N GLN A 20 -6.46 7.09 -7.49
CA GLN A 20 -5.71 6.86 -6.23
C GLN A 20 -6.53 6.33 -5.04
N VAL A 21 -6.29 5.07 -4.71
CA VAL A 21 -6.98 4.30 -3.67
C VAL A 21 -5.97 3.94 -2.57
N VAL A 22 -5.69 4.91 -1.71
CA VAL A 22 -4.71 4.78 -0.63
C VAL A 22 -5.25 3.88 0.48
N ALA A 23 -4.55 2.79 0.78
CA ALA A 23 -4.86 1.92 1.91
C ALA A 23 -4.25 2.46 3.21
N LEU A 24 -3.01 2.97 3.16
CA LEU A 24 -2.34 3.56 4.32
C LEU A 24 -1.59 4.83 3.91
N ARG A 25 -1.79 5.91 4.69
CA ARG A 25 -0.95 7.12 4.63
C ARG A 25 -0.20 7.27 5.94
N VAL A 26 1.12 7.41 5.86
CA VAL A 26 2.00 7.56 7.04
C VAL A 26 2.67 8.92 6.99
N SER A 27 2.44 9.75 8.02
CA SER A 27 3.05 11.09 8.15
C SER A 27 3.86 11.28 9.43
N ALA A 28 3.83 10.31 10.35
CA ALA A 28 4.57 10.37 11.61
C ALA A 28 6.02 9.87 11.44
N ASP A 29 6.96 10.52 12.13
CA ASP A 29 8.37 10.10 12.16
C ASP A 29 8.57 8.81 12.95
N LEU A 30 9.60 8.04 12.58
CA LEU A 30 10.00 6.80 13.22
C LEU A 30 8.85 5.78 13.30
N SER A 31 8.05 5.70 12.22
CA SER A 31 6.93 4.77 12.09
C SER A 31 7.42 3.39 11.61
N ALA A 32 6.85 2.32 12.17
CA ALA A 32 7.27 0.95 11.89
C ALA A 32 6.10 -0.02 11.73
N PHE A 33 6.15 -0.80 10.66
CA PHE A 33 5.13 -1.79 10.29
C PHE A 33 5.80 -3.15 10.15
N TYR A 34 5.33 -4.17 10.88
CA TYR A 34 5.95 -5.50 10.87
C TYR A 34 4.94 -6.62 10.66
N ARG A 35 5.14 -7.48 9.66
CA ARG A 35 4.17 -8.55 9.31
C ARG A 35 2.77 -7.99 9.05
N CYS A 36 2.71 -6.89 8.31
CA CYS A 36 1.46 -6.28 7.88
C CYS A 36 1.20 -6.55 6.41
N ASN A 37 -0.07 -6.62 6.05
CA ASN A 37 -0.49 -6.73 4.65
C ASN A 37 -1.18 -5.43 4.24
N PHE A 38 -0.84 -4.91 3.07
CA PHE A 38 -1.42 -3.70 2.51
C PHE A 38 -2.02 -4.01 1.15
N VAL A 39 -3.32 -3.80 0.99
CA VAL A 39 -4.06 -4.22 -0.22
C VAL A 39 -4.77 -3.03 -0.86
N GLY A 40 -4.48 -2.78 -2.13
CA GLY A 40 -5.11 -1.74 -2.92
C GLY A 40 -4.97 -1.94 -4.42
N TYR A 41 -5.31 -0.90 -5.19
CA TYR A 41 -5.39 -0.94 -6.66
C TYR A 41 -4.56 0.13 -7.38
N GLN A 42 -4.43 1.33 -6.81
CA GLN A 42 -3.59 2.39 -7.33
C GLN A 42 -3.11 3.28 -6.18
N GLY A 43 -1.83 3.25 -5.83
CA GLY A 43 -1.30 4.09 -4.75
C GLY A 43 -1.58 3.53 -3.36
N THR A 44 -1.32 2.25 -3.11
CA THR A 44 -1.70 1.55 -1.87
C THR A 44 -1.02 2.14 -0.63
N LEU A 45 0.27 2.45 -0.70
CA LEU A 45 1.04 3.04 0.41
C LEU A 45 1.47 4.47 0.09
N TYR A 46 0.89 5.44 0.81
CA TYR A 46 1.34 6.83 0.78
C TYR A 46 2.36 7.09 1.89
N ALA A 47 3.63 6.91 1.57
CA ALA A 47 4.78 7.17 2.42
C ALA A 47 5.09 8.69 2.40
N HIS A 48 4.29 9.46 3.14
CA HIS A 48 4.15 10.91 2.95
C HIS A 48 5.35 11.72 3.47
N LEU A 49 5.79 11.49 4.72
CA LEU A 49 6.83 12.30 5.37
C LEU A 49 7.73 11.49 6.33
N LEU A 50 8.97 11.96 6.49
CA LEU A 50 9.95 11.58 7.51
C LEU A 50 10.55 10.15 7.36
N HIS A 51 10.76 9.43 8.45
CA HIS A 51 11.44 8.11 8.44
C HIS A 51 10.47 6.97 8.73
N GLN A 52 10.45 5.97 7.86
CA GLN A 52 9.49 4.88 7.93
C GLN A 52 10.18 3.53 7.67
N PHE A 53 9.74 2.48 8.37
CA PHE A 53 10.25 1.12 8.22
C PHE A 53 9.12 0.11 8.01
N PHE A 54 9.25 -0.74 6.99
CA PHE A 54 8.37 -1.86 6.70
C PHE A 54 9.20 -3.15 6.73
N GLY A 55 8.84 -4.09 7.59
CA GLY A 55 9.57 -5.35 7.78
C GLY A 55 8.68 -6.58 7.65
N ASN A 56 9.04 -7.54 6.80
CA ASN A 56 8.26 -8.76 6.57
C ASN A 56 6.80 -8.48 6.18
N CYS A 57 6.56 -7.43 5.39
CA CYS A 57 5.22 -7.00 4.97
C CYS A 57 4.93 -7.44 3.53
N ASP A 58 3.65 -7.64 3.22
CA ASP A 58 3.17 -7.90 1.87
C ASP A 58 2.38 -6.70 1.36
N VAL A 59 2.67 -6.22 0.15
CA VAL A 59 1.93 -5.13 -0.51
C VAL A 59 1.35 -5.63 -1.82
N TYR A 60 0.04 -5.48 -2.00
CA TYR A 60 -0.71 -5.86 -3.18
C TYR A 60 -1.23 -4.59 -3.87
N ASP A 61 -0.80 -4.34 -5.10
CA ASP A 61 -1.20 -3.16 -5.90
C ASP A 61 -1.08 -3.46 -7.40
N ILE A 62 -1.72 -2.65 -8.25
CA ILE A 62 -1.59 -2.72 -9.71
C ILE A 62 -0.74 -1.55 -10.24
N VAL A 63 -0.83 -0.37 -9.61
CA VAL A 63 -0.18 0.87 -10.08
C VAL A 63 0.33 1.67 -8.89
N ASP A 64 1.60 2.12 -8.92
CA ASP A 64 2.19 3.01 -7.91
C ASP A 64 2.11 2.50 -6.45
N PHE A 65 2.50 1.24 -6.21
CA PHE A 65 2.51 0.55 -4.90
C PHE A 65 2.81 1.44 -3.69
N ILE A 66 3.90 2.19 -3.77
CA ILE A 66 4.43 3.04 -2.73
C ILE A 66 4.83 4.37 -3.36
N PHE A 67 4.26 5.46 -2.89
CA PHE A 67 4.54 6.80 -3.40
C PHE A 67 4.66 7.81 -2.26
N GLY A 68 5.32 8.94 -2.55
CA GLY A 68 5.55 10.01 -1.59
C GLY A 68 7.01 10.48 -1.58
N ASN A 69 7.36 11.35 -0.63
CA ASN A 69 8.67 11.97 -0.52
C ASN A 69 9.24 11.78 0.88
N THR A 70 9.64 10.56 1.19
CA THR A 70 10.06 10.14 2.52
C THR A 70 11.28 9.22 2.45
N ALA A 71 12.04 9.13 3.53
CA ALA A 71 13.03 8.07 3.69
C ALA A 71 12.34 6.80 4.19
N VAL A 72 12.27 5.76 3.34
CA VAL A 72 11.62 4.49 3.68
C VAL A 72 12.57 3.31 3.47
N VAL A 73 12.54 2.37 4.41
CA VAL A 73 13.23 1.08 4.30
C VAL A 73 12.18 -0.03 4.22
N LEU A 74 12.29 -0.86 3.18
CA LEU A 74 11.54 -2.10 3.03
C LEU A 74 12.51 -3.27 3.20
N GLN A 75 12.32 -4.06 4.25
CA GLN A 75 13.16 -5.19 4.57
C GLN A 75 12.34 -6.48 4.57
N ASN A 76 12.74 -7.46 3.75
CA ASN A 76 12.05 -8.74 3.61
C ASN A 76 10.55 -8.60 3.24
N CYS A 77 10.20 -7.55 2.50
CA CYS A 77 8.83 -7.32 2.04
C CYS A 77 8.60 -7.91 0.65
N ASN A 78 7.37 -8.35 0.38
CA ASN A 78 6.95 -8.78 -0.94
C ASN A 78 6.04 -7.72 -1.58
N LEU A 79 6.24 -7.44 -2.87
CA LEU A 79 5.39 -6.57 -3.67
C LEU A 79 4.72 -7.41 -4.76
N TYR A 80 3.40 -7.54 -4.69
CA TYR A 80 2.61 -8.39 -5.58
C TYR A 80 1.84 -7.53 -6.59
N ALA A 81 2.23 -7.63 -7.86
CA ALA A 81 1.55 -6.99 -8.99
C ALA A 81 0.71 -8.02 -9.77
N PRO A 82 -0.59 -8.20 -9.46
CA PRO A 82 -1.46 -8.99 -10.31
C PRO A 82 -1.57 -8.34 -11.70
N PRO A 83 -1.76 -9.13 -12.77
CA PRO A 83 -1.94 -8.58 -14.11
C PRO A 83 -3.06 -7.55 -14.11
N ALA A 84 -2.77 -6.33 -14.57
CA ALA A 84 -3.79 -5.29 -14.70
C ALA A 84 -4.96 -5.86 -15.51
N PRO A 85 -6.21 -5.70 -15.06
CA PRO A 85 -7.35 -6.08 -15.88
C PRO A 85 -7.27 -5.27 -17.17
N ARG A 86 -7.16 -5.97 -18.31
CA ARG A 86 -7.15 -5.34 -19.63
C ARG A 86 -8.37 -4.41 -19.71
N HIS A 87 -8.19 -3.21 -20.25
CA HIS A 87 -9.17 -2.12 -20.40
C HIS A 87 -10.55 -2.51 -21.02
N ASN A 88 -10.78 -3.78 -21.39
CA ASN A 88 -12.04 -4.28 -21.94
C ASN A 88 -12.82 -5.21 -20.99
N LYS A 89 -12.40 -5.41 -19.75
CA LYS A 89 -13.26 -6.11 -18.78
C LYS A 89 -14.06 -5.06 -17.99
N LEU A 90 -15.18 -4.62 -18.57
CA LEU A 90 -16.27 -4.08 -17.77
C LEU A 90 -16.51 -5.07 -16.62
N LEU A 91 -16.16 -4.66 -15.41
CA LEU A 91 -16.70 -5.26 -14.21
C LEU A 91 -18.18 -4.87 -14.19
N ILE A 92 -18.99 -5.59 -14.96
CA ILE A 92 -20.42 -5.67 -14.71
C ILE A 92 -20.52 -6.56 -13.47
N SER A 93 -20.62 -5.94 -12.31
CA SER A 93 -21.16 -6.60 -11.12
C SER A 93 -22.66 -6.84 -11.34
N PRO A 94 -23.19 -8.04 -11.07
CA PRO A 94 -24.63 -8.25 -10.94
C PRO A 94 -25.23 -7.45 -9.78
#